data_AF-Q215N4-F1
#
_entry.id   AF-Q215N4-F1
#
_cell.length_a   1.000
_cell.length_b   1.000
_cell.length_c   1.000
_cell.angle_alpha   90.00
_cell.angle_beta   90.00
_cell.angle_gamma   90.00
#
_symmetry.space_group_name_H-M   'P 1'
#
loop_
_entity.id
_entity.type
_entity.pdbx_description
1 polymer ?
#
loop_
_entity_poly.entity_id
_entity_poly.type
_entity_poly.pdbx_seq_one_letter_code
_entity_poly.pdbx_strand_id
1 'polypeptide(L)' 'MVSSPRGERLQLMLTEEEYEALDSWRFSRHMPSRAAAVRELLRRGLTAEGFAVCDSGTKSADFGVVSGGTKKR' A
#
# COMPACT_ATOMS: atom_id res chain seq x y z
N MET A 1 -13.64 -4.61 24.38
CA MET A 1 -13.01 -3.98 23.20
C MET A 1 -13.82 -4.39 21.98
N VAL A 2 -14.67 -3.51 21.47
CA VAL A 2 -15.54 -3.81 20.33
C VAL A 2 -14.71 -3.67 19.06
N SER A 3 -14.25 -4.80 18.50
CA SER A 3 -13.75 -4.82 17.13
C SER A 3 -14.92 -4.58 16.20
N SER A 4 -15.05 -3.34 15.72
CA SER A 4 -16.07 -2.98 14.75
C SER A 4 -15.84 -3.81 13.48
N PRO A 5 -16.80 -4.61 12.99
CA PRO A 5 -16.67 -5.36 11.74
C PRO A 5 -16.59 -4.45 10.50
N ARG A 6 -16.77 -3.13 10.69
CA ARG A 6 -16.61 -2.10 9.68
C ARG A 6 -15.15 -1.66 9.69
N GLY A 7 -14.42 -2.06 8.65
CA GLY A 7 -13.05 -1.57 8.43
C GLY A 7 -12.98 -0.04 8.40
N GLU A 8 -11.81 0.49 8.75
CA GLU A 8 -11.53 1.92 8.77
C GLU A 8 -11.32 2.47 7.35
N ARG A 9 -11.74 3.72 7.10
CA ARG A 9 -11.55 4.37 5.79
C ARG A 9 -10.18 5.02 5.74
N LEU A 10 -9.29 4.47 4.91
CA LEU A 10 -8.00 5.08 4.62
C LEU A 10 -8.13 6.03 3.42
N GLN A 11 -7.72 7.29 3.60
CA GLN A 11 -7.50 8.22 2.49
C GLN A 11 -6.03 8.13 2.05
N LEU A 12 -5.81 8.01 0.74
CA LEU A 12 -4.48 7.93 0.14
C LEU A 12 -4.40 9.00 -0.94
N MET A 13 -3.34 9.81 -0.89
CA MET A 13 -2.97 10.69 -2.00
C MET A 13 -2.07 9.90 -2.93
N LEU A 14 -2.46 9.80 -4.19
CA LEU A 14 -1.70 9.15 -5.24
C LEU A 14 -1.44 10.18 -6.34
N THR A 15 -0.29 10.06 -6.99
CA THR A 15 -0.04 10.71 -8.28
C THR A 15 -0.97 10.13 -9.34
N GLU A 16 -1.09 10.81 -10.48
CA GLU A 16 -1.94 10.36 -11.59
C GLU A 16 -1.45 9.01 -12.12
N GLU A 17 -0.14 8.84 -12.25
CA GLU A 17 0.50 7.62 -12.72
C GLU A 17 0.26 6.44 -11.78
N GLU A 18 0.36 6.66 -10.46
CA GLU A 18 0.08 5.62 -9.46
C GLU A 18 -1.41 5.23 -9.45
N TYR A 19 -2.30 6.19 -9.65
CA TYR A 19 -3.73 5.95 -9.71
C TYR A 19 -4.10 5.11 -10.94
N GLU A 20 -3.54 5.42 -12.11
CA GLU A 20 -3.71 4.64 -13.34
C GLU A 20 -3.11 3.24 -13.23
N ALA A 21 -1.93 3.12 -12.63
CA ALA A 21 -1.28 1.83 -12.39
C ALA A 21 -2.15 0.93 -11.48
N LEU A 22 -2.74 1.50 -10.42
CA LEU A 22 -3.67 0.79 -9.54
C LEU A 22 -4.92 0.30 -10.29
N ASP A 23 -5.52 1.15 -11.14
CA ASP A 23 -6.73 0.79 -11.87
C ASP A 23 -6.44 -0.25 -12.97
N SER A 24 -5.34 -0.08 -13.70
CA SER A 24 -4.87 -1.06 -14.68
C SER A 24 -4.61 -2.43 -14.06
N TRP A 25 -3.94 -2.45 -12.90
CA TRP A 25 -3.71 -3.68 -12.16
C TRP A 25 -5.03 -4.30 -11.67
N ARG A 26 -5.97 -3.50 -11.15
CA ARG A 26 -7.30 -3.93 -10.74
C ARG A 26 -8.02 -4.65 -11.88
N PHE A 27 -8.02 -4.07 -13.08
CA PHE A 27 -8.64 -4.68 -14.26
C PHE A 27 -7.94 -5.98 -14.66
N SER A 28 -6.59 -6.00 -14.70
CA SER A 28 -5.83 -7.20 -15.05
C SER A 28 -6.09 -8.39 -14.12
N ARG A 29 -6.42 -8.12 -12.86
CA ARG A 29 -6.70 -9.11 -11.81
C ARG A 29 -8.20 -9.35 -11.59
N HIS A 30 -9.06 -8.79 -12.43
CA HIS A 30 -10.53 -8.86 -12.32
C HIS A 30 -11.06 -8.48 -10.94
N MET A 31 -10.42 -7.48 -10.31
CA MET A 31 -10.75 -7.06 -8.96
C MET A 31 -12.03 -6.20 -8.97
N PRO A 32 -13.04 -6.51 -8.12
CA PRO A 32 -14.37 -5.92 -8.20
C PRO A 32 -14.42 -4.46 -7.74
N SER A 33 -13.43 -3.99 -6.98
CA SER A 33 -13.35 -2.60 -6.53
C SER A 33 -11.91 -2.17 -6.28
N ARG A 34 -11.68 -0.85 -6.25
CA ARG A 34 -10.36 -0.29 -5.88
C ARG A 34 -9.96 -0.69 -4.46
N ALA A 35 -10.91 -0.71 -3.52
CA ALA A 35 -10.66 -1.16 -2.16
C ALA A 35 -10.19 -2.62 -2.12
N ALA A 36 -10.77 -3.50 -2.94
CA ALA A 36 -10.31 -4.89 -3.06
C ALA A 36 -8.89 -4.95 -3.62
N ALA A 37 -8.59 -4.14 -4.64
CA ALA A 37 -7.26 -4.08 -5.21
C ALA A 37 -6.20 -3.61 -4.20
N VAL A 38 -6.46 -2.52 -3.47
CA VAL A 38 -5.55 -2.01 -2.43
C VAL A 38 -5.34 -3.04 -1.32
N ARG A 39 -6.39 -3.71 -0.85
CA ARG A 39 -6.26 -4.78 0.17
C ARG A 39 -5.41 -5.94 -0.31
N GLU A 40 -5.57 -6.35 -1.57
CA GLU A 40 -4.79 -7.42 -2.15
C GLU A 40 -3.32 -7.01 -2.33
N LEU A 41 -3.04 -5.78 -2.75
CA LEU A 41 -1.67 -5.24 -2.80
C LEU A 41 -1.03 -5.20 -1.40
N LEU A 42 -1.77 -4.75 -0.38
CA LEU A 42 -1.29 -4.77 1.01
C LEU A 42 -1.00 -6.20 1.47
N ARG A 43 -1.90 -7.15 1.20
CA ARG A 43 -1.70 -8.57 1.54
C ARG A 43 -0.46 -9.15 0.86
N ARG A 44 -0.26 -8.85 -0.42
CA ARG A 44 0.92 -9.28 -1.18
C ARG A 44 2.20 -8.63 -0.67
N GLY A 45 2.17 -7.34 -0.33
CA GLY A 45 3.30 -6.64 0.27
C GLY A 45 3.70 -7.26 1.62
N LEU A 46 2.73 -7.60 2.46
CA LEU A 46 2.97 -8.24 3.76
C LEU A 46 3.45 -9.70 3.65
N THR A 47 3.07 -10.42 2.58
CA THR A 47 3.45 -11.83 2.36
C THR A 47 4.73 -11.98 1.54
N ALA A 48 5.12 -10.96 0.78
CA ALA A 48 6.40 -10.91 0.08
C ALA A 48 7.52 -10.70 1.13
N GLU A 49 8.08 -11.80 1.61
CA GLU A 49 9.14 -11.83 2.63
C GLU A 49 10.24 -10.78 2.36
N GLY A 50 10.44 -9.88 3.32
CA GLY A 50 11.40 -8.77 3.24
C GLY A 50 11.03 -7.54 4.08
N PHE A 51 9.75 -7.38 4.44
CA PHE A 51 9.35 -6.35 5.39
C PHE A 51 9.55 -6.87 6.81
N ALA A 52 10.53 -6.29 7.53
CA ALA A 52 10.59 -6.44 8.97
C ALA A 52 9.23 -6.00 9.53
N VAL A 53 8.50 -6.92 10.17
CA VAL A 53 7.32 -6.58 10.95
C VAL A 53 7.84 -5.73 12.10
N CYS A 54 7.85 -4.41 11.89
CA CYS A 54 8.37 -3.50 12.89
C CYS A 54 7.45 -3.52 14.10
N ASP A 55 8.07 -3.68 15.27
CA ASP A 55 7.38 -3.62 16.53
C ASP A 55 6.70 -2.26 16.69
N SER A 56 5.60 -2.25 17.45
CA SER A 56 4.70 -1.09 17.57
C SER A 56 5.47 0.11 18.14
N GLY A 57 5.76 1.10 17.30
CA GLY A 57 6.57 2.27 17.67
C GLY A 57 7.59 2.75 16.61
N THR A 58 7.75 2.01 15.51
CA THR A 58 8.68 2.42 14.44
C THR A 58 8.05 3.46 13.53
N LYS A 59 8.79 4.54 13.23
CA LYS A 59 8.30 5.67 12.44
C LYS A 59 8.16 5.26 10.97
N SER A 60 7.04 5.64 10.34
CA SER A 60 6.77 5.35 8.92
C SER A 60 7.78 5.96 7.93
N ALA A 61 8.60 6.92 8.39
CA ALA A 61 9.67 7.55 7.61
C ALA A 61 10.82 6.58 7.27
N ASP A 62 10.99 5.50 8.03
CA ASP A 62 12.08 4.52 7.82
C ASP A 62 11.75 3.47 6.75
N PHE A 63 10.53 3.44 6.21
CA PHE A 63 10.04 2.44 5.24
C PHE A 63 9.98 2.91 3.78
N GLY A 64 10.82 3.88 3.39
CA GLY A 64 10.80 4.44 2.02
C GLY A 64 11.02 3.37 0.93
N VAL A 65 9.97 3.08 0.14
CA VAL A 65 10.01 2.13 -1.00
C VAL A 65 10.57 2.78 -2.29
N VAL A 66 10.89 4.08 -2.28
CA VAL A 66 11.46 4.77 -3.44
C VAL A 66 12.98 4.72 -3.40
N SER A 67 13.56 3.65 -3.96
CA SER A 67 14.97 3.66 -4.38
C SER A 67 15.08 4.33 -5.75
N GLY A 68 15.63 5.56 -5.79
CA GLY A 68 16.25 6.11 -7.01
C GLY A 68 15.88 7.56 -7.32
N GLY A 69 16.75 8.50 -6.96
CA GLY A 69 16.63 9.91 -7.38
C GLY A 69 17.75 10.83 -6.92
N THR A 70 19.01 10.38 -7.07
CA THR A 70 20.25 11.18 -7.14
C THR A 70 20.42 12.43 -6.25
N LYS A 71 21.32 12.27 -5.28
CA LYS A 71 22.18 13.31 -4.68
C LYS A 71 22.70 14.31 -5.72
N LYS A 72 22.51 15.62 -5.51
CA LYS A 72 23.44 16.64 -6.02
C LYS A 72 23.53 17.85 -5.07
N ARG A 73 24.69 17.89 -4.41
CA ARG A 73 25.50 18.99 -3.85
C ARG A 73 24.83 20.33 -3.58
#